data_AF-A0A6B0SUM6-F1
#
_entry.id   AF-A0A6B0SUM6-F1
#
_cell.length_a   1.000
_cell.length_b   1.000
_cell.length_c   1.000
_cell.angle_alpha   90.00
_cell.angle_beta   90.00
_cell.angle_gamma   90.00
#
_symmetry.space_group_name_H-M   'P 1'
#
loop_
_entity.id
_entity.type
_entity.pdbx_description
1 polymer ?
#
loop_
_entity_poly.entity_id
_entity_poly.type
_entity_poly.pdbx_seq_one_letter_code
_entity_poly.pdbx_strand_id
1 'polypeptide(L)'
;MRKIELVHLHELLLLVRHEYEQELEHAIDCEEYDQLETHPHAIAQVKEKHNEAIRTLAYDLTTDAAAQSSPDTDTAAGAPASPRDIKRLESQFHRRQ
;
A
#
# COMPACT_ATOMS: atom_id res chain seq x y z
N MET A 1 -4.63 -12.35 20.88
CA MET A 1 -3.99 -13.52 20.24
C MET A 1 -3.11 -14.23 21.25
N ARG A 2 -3.14 -15.57 21.25
CA ARG A 2 -2.23 -16.43 22.01
C ARG A 2 -0.82 -16.33 21.45
N LYS A 3 0.21 -16.67 22.24
CA LYS A 3 1.61 -16.58 21.79
C LYS A 3 1.89 -17.40 20.53
N ILE A 4 1.35 -18.62 20.45
CA ILE A 4 1.53 -19.47 19.27
C ILE A 4 0.89 -18.88 18.01
N GLU A 5 -0.26 -18.21 18.14
CA GLU A 5 -0.93 -17.52 17.03
C GLU A 5 -0.07 -16.33 16.54
N LEU A 6 0.62 -15.64 17.44
CA LEU A 6 1.56 -14.58 17.05
C LEU A 6 2.77 -15.14 16.32
N VAL A 7 3.38 -16.22 16.82
CA VAL A 7 4.51 -16.87 16.14
C VAL A 7 4.11 -17.28 14.71
N HIS A 8 2.92 -17.88 14.55
CA HIS A 8 2.43 -18.28 13.23
C HIS A 8 2.15 -17.07 12.33
N LEU A 9 1.52 -16.02 12.86
CA LEU A 9 1.28 -14.80 12.09
C LEU A 9 2.59 -14.13 11.65
N HIS A 10 3.59 -14.13 12.53
CA HIS A 10 4.91 -13.57 12.23
C HIS A 10 5.59 -14.34 11.10
N GLU A 11 5.54 -15.67 11.13
CA GLU A 11 6.04 -16.52 10.04
C GLU A 11 5.30 -16.26 8.72
N LEU A 12 3.98 -16.15 8.74
CA LEU A 12 3.18 -15.84 7.56
C LEU A 12 3.50 -14.46 6.97
N LEU A 13 3.74 -13.44 7.80
CA LEU A 13 4.11 -12.12 7.30
C LEU A 13 5.49 -12.08 6.65
N LEU A 14 6.44 -12.88 7.14
CA LEU A 14 7.73 -13.03 6.47
C LEU A 14 7.60 -13.71 5.10
N LEU A 15 6.72 -14.71 4.99
CA LEU A 15 6.40 -15.31 3.70
C LEU A 15 5.76 -14.28 2.77
N VAL A 16 4.81 -13.46 3.26
CA VAL A 16 4.22 -12.38 2.49
C VAL A 16 5.27 -11.38 2.01
N ARG A 17 6.21 -10.95 2.88
CA ARG A 17 7.34 -10.10 2.47
C ARG A 17 8.12 -10.75 1.34
N HIS A 18 8.51 -12.01 1.51
CA HIS A 18 9.31 -12.72 0.52
C HIS A 18 8.61 -12.80 -0.83
N GLU A 19 7.36 -13.25 -0.86
CA GLU A 19 6.59 -13.35 -2.11
C GLU A 19 6.37 -11.98 -2.75
N TYR A 20 6.06 -10.94 -1.96
CA TYR A 20 5.88 -9.59 -2.46
C TYR A 20 7.17 -9.03 -3.10
N GLU A 21 8.33 -9.23 -2.46
CA GLU A 21 9.62 -8.82 -3.00
C GLU A 21 9.96 -9.55 -4.31
N GLN A 22 9.61 -10.85 -4.39
CA GLN A 22 9.79 -11.64 -5.61
C GLN A 22 8.85 -11.20 -6.73
N GLU A 23 7.57 -10.97 -6.44
CA GLU A 23 6.55 -10.60 -7.44
C GLU A 23 6.81 -9.22 -8.05
N LEU A 24 7.31 -8.26 -7.25
CA LEU A 24 7.60 -6.90 -7.72
C LEU A 24 9.04 -6.71 -8.20
N GLU A 25 9.89 -7.73 -8.08
CA GLU A 25 11.34 -7.62 -8.28
C GLU A 25 11.95 -6.41 -7.51
N HIS A 26 11.38 -6.10 -6.35
CA HIS A 26 11.66 -4.92 -5.54
C HIS A 26 11.89 -5.32 -4.10
N ALA A 27 12.97 -4.83 -3.49
CA ALA A 27 13.25 -5.08 -2.09
C ALA A 27 12.53 -4.06 -1.21
N ILE A 28 11.76 -4.55 -0.23
CA ILE A 28 11.08 -3.70 0.75
C ILE A 28 12.10 -3.23 1.78
N ASP A 29 12.07 -1.96 2.12
CA ASP A 29 12.82 -1.43 3.26
C ASP A 29 12.13 -1.85 4.57
N CYS A 30 12.70 -2.86 5.23
CA CYS A 30 12.27 -3.35 6.53
C CYS A 30 13.37 -3.17 7.60
N GLU A 31 14.17 -2.10 7.51
CA GLU A 31 15.32 -1.91 8.41
C GLU A 31 14.93 -1.96 9.89
N GLU A 32 13.81 -1.33 10.27
CA GLU A 32 13.34 -1.33 11.67
C GLU A 32 13.01 -2.74 12.15
N TYR A 33 12.38 -3.55 11.30
CA TYR A 33 12.11 -4.96 11.60
C TYR A 33 13.40 -5.79 11.65
N ASP A 34 14.30 -5.60 10.69
CA ASP A 34 15.54 -6.40 10.54
C ASP A 34 16.52 -6.16 11.70
N GLN A 35 16.41 -5.03 12.40
CA GLN A 35 17.17 -4.75 13.63
C GLN A 35 16.61 -5.42 14.89
N LEU A 36 15.39 -5.99 14.84
CA LEU A 36 14.82 -6.69 15.97
C LEU A 36 15.46 -8.07 16.15
N GLU A 37 15.84 -8.40 17.39
CA GLU A 37 16.32 -9.74 17.74
C GLU A 37 15.20 -10.82 17.71
N THR A 38 13.99 -10.46 17.30
CA THR A 38 12.81 -11.34 17.34
C THR A 38 12.50 -11.86 15.95
N HIS A 39 12.78 -13.15 15.77
CA HIS A 39 12.35 -13.94 14.62
C HIS A 39 11.22 -14.91 15.02
N PRO A 40 10.44 -15.45 14.08
CA PRO A 40 9.38 -16.41 14.40
C PRO A 40 9.90 -17.63 15.17
N HIS A 41 11.11 -18.09 14.84
CA HIS A 41 11.79 -19.20 15.53
C HIS A 41 12.31 -18.85 16.93
N ALA A 42 12.28 -17.58 17.34
CA ALA A 42 12.63 -17.14 18.69
C ALA A 42 11.47 -17.46 19.66
N ILE A 43 11.09 -18.74 19.75
CA ILE A 43 9.95 -19.22 20.55
C ILE A 43 10.13 -18.97 22.05
N ALA A 44 11.36 -18.73 22.51
CA ALA A 44 11.65 -18.36 23.90
C ALA A 44 11.24 -16.92 24.22
N GLN A 45 11.19 -16.03 23.22
CA GLN A 45 10.83 -14.62 23.40
C GLN A 45 9.40 -14.45 23.88
N VAL A 46 9.14 -13.36 24.60
CA VAL A 46 7.80 -13.06 25.15
C VAL A 46 6.81 -12.63 24.06
N LYS A 47 5.52 -12.74 24.37
CA LYS A 47 4.42 -12.46 23.44
C LYS A 47 4.50 -11.02 22.88
N GLU A 48 4.89 -10.08 23.72
CA GLU A 48 5.01 -8.65 23.40
C GLU A 48 6.07 -8.40 22.32
N LYS A 49 7.17 -9.16 22.33
CA LYS A 49 8.23 -9.08 21.32
C LYS A 49 7.78 -9.58 19.95
N HIS A 50 7.04 -10.68 19.91
CA HIS A 50 6.39 -11.13 18.68
C HIS A 50 5.37 -10.10 18.17
N ASN A 51 4.65 -9.42 19.07
CA ASN A 51 3.70 -8.37 18.67
C ASN A 51 4.39 -7.13 18.07
N GLU A 52 5.50 -6.70 18.66
CA GLU A 52 6.35 -5.61 18.15
C GLU A 52 6.83 -5.94 16.74
N ALA A 53 7.45 -7.11 16.58
CA ALA A 53 7.94 -7.60 15.28
C ALA A 53 6.85 -7.64 14.20
N ILE A 54 5.66 -8.16 14.53
CA ILE A 54 4.52 -8.20 13.60
C ILE A 54 4.07 -6.81 13.18
N ARG A 55 4.01 -5.86 14.13
CA ARG A 55 3.54 -4.49 13.84
C ARG A 55 4.53 -3.74 12.97
N THR A 56 5.82 -3.83 13.29
CA THR A 56 6.88 -3.20 12.50
C THR A 56 6.87 -3.77 11.08
N LEU A 57 6.89 -5.11 10.92
CA LEU A 57 6.87 -5.73 9.60
C LEU A 57 5.59 -5.40 8.80
N ALA A 58 4.42 -5.42 9.43
CA ALA A 58 3.18 -5.05 8.75
C ALA A 58 3.14 -3.57 8.36
N TYR A 59 3.72 -2.69 9.17
CA TYR A 59 3.82 -1.27 8.86
C TYR A 59 4.71 -1.03 7.63
N ASP A 60 5.88 -1.66 7.57
CA ASP A 60 6.81 -1.55 6.45
C ASP A 60 6.17 -2.07 5.15
N LEU A 61 5.56 -3.26 5.21
CA LEU A 61 4.85 -3.88 4.09
C LEU A 61 3.73 -2.98 3.54
N THR A 62 2.90 -2.43 4.43
CA THR A 62 1.77 -1.59 4.01
C THR A 62 2.22 -0.22 3.52
N THR A 63 3.33 0.31 4.05
CA THR A 63 3.92 1.58 3.62
C THR A 63 4.49 1.48 2.22
N ASP A 64 5.27 0.44 1.93
CA ASP A 64 5.80 0.20 0.59
C ASP A 64 4.67 -0.10 -0.40
N ALA A 65 3.71 -0.96 -0.03
CA ALA A 65 2.54 -1.21 -0.88
C ALA A 65 1.74 0.06 -1.23
N ALA A 66 1.60 0.99 -0.28
CA ALA A 66 0.96 2.28 -0.55
C ALA A 66 1.81 3.17 -1.48
N ALA A 67 3.14 3.13 -1.36
CA ALA A 67 4.05 3.87 -2.23
C ALA A 67 4.04 3.32 -3.67
N GLN A 68 4.04 1.99 -3.84
CA GLN A 68 3.94 1.33 -5.15
C GLN A 68 2.57 1.55 -5.81
N SER A 69 1.54 1.86 -5.01
CA SER A 69 0.19 2.12 -5.49
C SER A 69 -0.06 3.59 -5.88
N SER A 70 0.98 4.39 -6.17
CA SER A 70 0.85 5.83 -6.43
C SER A 70 -0.33 6.18 -7.37
N PRO A 71 -1.23 7.09 -6.97
CA PRO A 71 -2.41 7.44 -7.75
C PRO A 71 -2.06 8.52 -8.78
N ASP A 72 -1.48 8.16 -9.92
CA ASP A 72 -1.38 9.08 -11.05
C ASP A 72 -2.23 8.62 -12.24
N THR A 73 -3.36 9.32 -12.39
CA THR A 73 -4.20 9.52 -13.60
C THR A 73 -4.94 8.31 -14.19
N ASP A 74 -6.21 8.13 -13.84
CA ASP A 74 -7.33 8.47 -14.74
C ASP A 74 -8.70 8.36 -14.02
N THR A 75 -9.18 9.44 -13.39
CA THR A 75 -10.62 9.79 -13.32
C THR A 75 -10.72 11.28 -12.97
N ALA A 76 -10.20 12.11 -13.87
CA ALA A 76 -10.78 13.41 -14.12
C ALA A 76 -11.91 13.25 -15.16
N ALA A 77 -13.00 12.58 -14.76
CA ALA A 77 -14.26 12.56 -15.51
C ALA A 77 -15.41 12.64 -14.50
N GLY A 78 -15.50 13.77 -13.79
CA GLY A 78 -16.53 13.94 -12.77
C GLY A 78 -16.45 15.23 -11.96
N ALA A 79 -16.15 16.37 -12.58
CA ALA A 79 -16.48 17.66 -11.98
C ALA A 79 -17.01 18.63 -13.06
N PRO A 80 -18.03 19.43 -12.75
CA PRO A 80 -19.04 19.89 -13.69
C PRO A 80 -18.53 20.95 -14.67
N ALA A 81 -19.09 20.91 -15.88
CA ALA A 81 -18.86 21.86 -16.95
C ALA A 81 -18.80 23.32 -16.45
N SER A 82 -17.68 24.00 -16.71
CA SER A 82 -17.55 25.44 -16.47
C SER A 82 -18.32 26.22 -17.55
N PRO A 83 -19.07 27.30 -17.24
CA PRO A 83 -20.08 27.87 -18.14
C PRO A 83 -19.54 28.75 -19.29
N ARG A 84 -18.25 28.66 -19.64
CA ARG A 84 -17.62 29.66 -20.53
C ARG A 84 -17.63 29.34 -22.02
N ASP A 85 -18.10 28.16 -22.43
CA ASP A 85 -18.14 27.76 -23.85
C ASP A 85 -19.51 27.86 -24.54
N ILE A 86 -20.56 28.31 -23.83
CA ILE A 86 -21.92 28.40 -24.42
C ILE A 86 -22.03 29.54 -25.46
N LYS A 87 -21.11 30.51 -25.49
CA LYS A 87 -21.18 31.64 -26.44
C LYS A 87 -20.59 31.38 -27.82
N ARG A 88 -20.01 30.21 -28.11
CA ARG A 88 -19.45 29.91 -29.44
C ARG A 88 -20.34 29.06 -30.35
N LEU A 89 -21.52 28.63 -29.89
CA LEU A 89 -22.41 27.78 -30.69
C LEU A 89 -23.62 28.51 -31.29
N GLU A 90 -23.98 29.71 -30.84
CA GLU A 90 -25.11 30.46 -31.44
C GLU A 90 -24.73 31.39 -32.59
N SER A 91 -23.43 31.62 -32.82
CA SER A 91 -22.96 32.51 -33.90
C SER A 91 -22.78 31.83 -35.26
N GLN A 92 -22.93 30.50 -35.35
CA GLN A 92 -22.79 29.75 -36.62
C GLN A 92 -24.11 29.34 -37.28
N PHE A 93 -25.27 29.53 -36.64
CA PHE A 93 -26.58 29.16 -37.21
C PHE A 93 -27.31 30.28 -37.95
N HIS A 94 -26.76 31.49 -38.06
CA HIS A 94 -27.38 32.61 -38.81
C HIS A 94 -26.75 32.86 -40.19
N ARG A 95 -26.00 31.91 -40.75
CA ARG A 95 -25.41 32.07 -42.08
C ARG A 95 -25.44 30.79 -42.90
N ARG A 96 -26.62 30.17 -43.00
CA ARG A 96 -27.02 29.26 -44.10
C ARG A 96 -28.50 28.95 -43.98
N GLN A 97 -29.34 29.85 -44.48
CA GLN A 97 -30.30 29.66 -45.56
C GLN A 97 -31.14 30.92 -45.70
#